data_AF-A0A2D9RZQ5-F1
#
_entry.id   AF-A0A2D9RZQ5-F1
#
_cell.length_a   1.000
_cell.length_b   1.000
_cell.length_c   1.000
_cell.angle_alpha   90.00
_cell.angle_beta   90.00
_cell.angle_gamma   90.00
#
_symmetry.space_group_name_H-M   'P 1'
#
loop_
_entity.id
_entity.type
_entity.pdbx_description
1 polymer ?
#
loop_
_entity_poly.entity_id
_entity_poly.type
_entity_poly.pdbx_seq_one_letter_code
_entity_poly.pdbx_strand_id
1 'polypeptide(L)'
;MRLPQIVSASSLALLLAFSQDTNAFSGTTETTKYCVDDDCKTQLRNLVQLARNGSGRAAAIVAMAYASGDGFEKNLEKAEHYIILGA
;
A
#
# COMPACT_ATOMS: atom_id res chain seq x y z
N MET A 1 4.00 -53.95 -25.87
CA MET A 1 4.27 -54.54 -24.54
C MET A 1 4.08 -53.46 -23.49
N ARG A 2 3.03 -53.58 -22.68
CA ARG A 2 2.79 -52.79 -21.47
C ARG A 2 2.16 -53.76 -20.47
N LEU A 3 2.73 -53.87 -19.27
CA LEU A 3 2.06 -53.81 -17.97
C LEU A 3 3.11 -54.01 -16.84
N PRO A 4 2.80 -53.70 -15.56
CA PRO A 4 3.43 -52.65 -14.78
C PRO A 4 4.23 -53.23 -13.60
N GLN A 5 4.84 -52.38 -12.77
CA GLN A 5 5.21 -52.78 -11.42
C GLN A 5 4.76 -51.73 -10.40
N ILE A 6 3.96 -52.22 -9.47
CA ILE A 6 3.45 -51.57 -8.26
C ILE A 6 4.46 -51.86 -7.16
N VAL A 7 5.01 -50.84 -6.51
CA VAL A 7 5.74 -50.96 -5.23
C VAL A 7 5.37 -49.72 -4.41
N SER A 8 4.27 -49.82 -3.66
CA SER A 8 4.20 -50.14 -2.22
C SER A 8 4.31 -48.90 -1.34
N ALA A 9 3.21 -48.58 -0.66
CA ALA A 9 3.10 -47.54 0.35
C ALA A 9 4.01 -47.84 1.55
N SER A 10 5.01 -46.98 1.76
CA SER A 10 5.74 -46.87 3.01
C SER A 10 6.28 -45.45 3.13
N SER A 11 5.45 -44.61 3.73
CA SER A 11 5.80 -43.56 4.69
C SER A 11 7.16 -42.89 4.51
N LEU A 12 7.18 -41.69 3.93
CA LEU A 12 7.87 -40.54 4.51
C LEU A 12 7.25 -39.30 3.87
N ALA A 13 6.41 -38.60 4.64
CA ALA A 13 5.80 -37.34 4.22
C ALA A 13 6.92 -36.34 3.93
N LEU A 14 7.18 -36.09 2.65
CA LEU A 14 8.02 -34.99 2.21
C LEU A 14 7.22 -33.70 2.36
N LEU A 15 7.08 -33.24 3.61
CA LEU A 15 6.68 -31.87 3.92
C LEU A 15 7.84 -30.98 3.50
N LEU A 16 7.89 -30.65 2.21
CA LEU A 16 8.68 -29.51 1.77
C LEU A 16 8.10 -28.30 2.48
N ALA A 17 8.89 -27.77 3.40
CA ALA A 17 8.61 -26.60 4.20
C ALA A 17 8.06 -25.51 3.29
N PHE A 18 6.78 -25.16 3.48
CA PHE A 18 6.32 -23.84 3.10
C PHE A 18 7.14 -22.90 3.99
N SER A 19 8.19 -22.30 3.44
CA SER A 19 8.81 -21.13 4.04
C SER A 19 7.73 -20.04 4.02
N GLN A 20 6.93 -20.00 5.09
CA GLN A 20 6.22 -18.79 5.42
C GLN A 20 7.32 -17.80 5.73
N ASP A 21 7.70 -16.98 4.75
CA ASP A 21 8.32 -15.71 5.02
C ASP A 21 7.27 -14.93 5.83
N THR A 22 7.29 -15.16 7.14
CA THR A 22 6.68 -14.25 8.09
C THR A 22 7.47 -12.97 7.92
N ASN A 23 7.05 -12.14 6.98
CA ASN A 23 7.42 -10.73 6.97
C ASN A 23 7.05 -10.26 8.38
N ALA A 24 8.07 -10.10 9.20
CA ALA A 24 7.94 -9.46 10.49
C ALA A 24 7.26 -8.13 10.18
N PHE A 25 6.01 -7.99 10.60
CA PHE A 25 5.33 -6.70 10.63
C PHE A 25 6.11 -5.90 11.67
N SER A 26 7.19 -5.27 11.21
CA SER A 26 7.90 -4.27 11.95
C SER A 26 6.95 -3.10 12.00
N GLY A 27 6.06 -3.13 13.00
CA GLY A 27 5.24 -2.00 13.42
C GLY A 27 6.14 -0.93 14.00
N THR A 28 7.07 -0.44 13.19
CA THR A 28 7.78 0.79 13.44
C THR A 28 6.93 1.87 12.81
N THR A 29 6.38 2.75 13.63
CA THR A 29 5.92 4.08 13.24
C THR A 29 7.12 4.93 12.79
N GLU A 30 7.93 4.42 11.88
CA GLU A 30 8.85 5.22 11.11
C GLU A 30 8.02 5.83 10.01
N THR A 31 7.89 7.16 10.06
CA THR A 31 7.27 7.96 9.00
C THR A 31 8.18 7.91 7.78
N THR A 32 8.27 6.77 7.12
CA THR A 32 8.95 6.64 5.84
C THR A 32 8.13 7.43 4.83
N LYS A 33 8.66 8.57 4.37
CA LYS A 33 8.04 9.34 3.29
C LYS A 33 8.18 8.53 2.00
N TYR A 34 7.06 8.15 1.41
CA TYR A 34 7.00 7.35 0.20
C TYR A 34 7.08 8.23 -1.06
N CYS A 35 6.43 9.39 -1.02
CA CYS A 35 6.39 10.37 -2.10
C CYS A 35 7.53 11.38 -1.97
N VAL A 36 8.70 11.02 -2.49
CA VAL A 36 9.91 11.86 -2.48
C VAL A 36 10.32 12.36 -3.86
N ASP A 37 10.00 11.60 -4.91
CA ASP A 37 10.32 11.93 -6.29
C ASP A 37 9.37 12.96 -6.92
N ASP A 38 9.79 13.54 -8.03
CA ASP A 38 9.08 14.63 -8.71
C ASP A 38 7.85 14.15 -9.48
N ASP A 39 7.82 12.89 -9.92
CA ASP A 39 6.63 12.32 -10.57
C ASP A 39 5.49 12.20 -9.57
N CYS A 40 5.78 11.62 -8.39
CA CYS A 40 4.81 11.49 -7.32
C CYS A 40 4.26 12.88 -6.88
N LYS A 41 5.12 13.89 -6.72
CA LYS A 41 4.67 15.27 -6.42
C LYS A 41 3.79 15.84 -7.53
N THR A 42 4.07 15.51 -8.79
CA THR A 42 3.26 15.94 -9.93
C THR A 42 1.88 15.26 -9.90
N GLN A 43 1.83 13.96 -9.61
CA GLN A 43 0.58 13.22 -9.44
C GLN A 43 -0.26 13.81 -8.28
N LEU A 44 0.35 14.14 -7.15
CA LEU A 44 -0.33 14.79 -6.02
C LEU A 44 -0.92 16.15 -6.41
N ARG A 45 -0.22 16.96 -7.21
CA ARG A 45 -0.76 18.23 -7.72
C ARG A 45 -1.98 18.02 -8.63
N ASN A 46 -1.98 16.96 -9.44
CA ASN A 46 -3.15 16.61 -10.25
C ASN A 46 -4.34 16.20 -9.37
N LEU A 47 -4.10 15.45 -8.30
CA LEU A 47 -5.15 15.11 -7.33
C LEU A 47 -5.73 16.35 -6.63
N VAL A 48 -4.91 17.37 -6.34
CA VAL A 48 -5.42 18.66 -5.82
C VAL A 48 -6.41 19.31 -6.79
N GLN A 49 -6.13 19.30 -8.09
CA GLN A 49 -7.06 19.84 -9.09
C GLN A 49 -8.35 19.01 -9.15
N LEU A 50 -8.23 17.68 -9.14
CA LEU A 50 -9.39 16.79 -9.14
C LEU A 50 -10.26 16.96 -7.88
N ALA A 51 -9.64 17.15 -6.72
CA ALA A 51 -10.34 17.42 -5.47
C ALA A 51 -11.14 18.73 -5.56
N ARG A 52 -10.53 19.80 -6.09
CA ARG A 52 -11.20 21.10 -6.32
C ARG A 52 -12.33 21.01 -7.35
N ASN A 53 -12.24 20.06 -8.27
CA ASN A 53 -13.28 19.77 -9.26
C ASN A 53 -14.37 18.81 -8.72
N GLY A 54 -14.42 18.56 -7.41
CA GLY A 54 -15.47 17.78 -6.75
C GLY A 54 -15.20 16.28 -6.62
N SER A 55 -13.98 15.81 -6.91
CA SER A 55 -13.64 14.41 -6.67
C SER A 55 -13.35 14.16 -5.19
N GLY A 56 -14.33 13.63 -4.45
CA GLY A 56 -14.18 13.28 -3.04
C GLY A 56 -13.06 12.26 -2.78
N ARG A 57 -12.83 11.31 -3.70
CA ARG A 57 -11.70 10.36 -3.60
C ARG A 57 -10.36 11.08 -3.70
N ALA A 58 -10.22 12.03 -4.62
CA ALA A 58 -9.00 12.81 -4.74
C ALA A 58 -8.78 13.67 -3.49
N ALA A 59 -9.85 14.27 -2.97
CA ALA A 59 -9.81 15.06 -1.74
C ALA A 59 -9.33 14.22 -0.53
N ALA A 60 -9.83 12.98 -0.38
CA ALA A 60 -9.38 12.05 0.65
C ALA A 60 -7.88 11.71 0.54
N ILE A 61 -7.36 11.47 -0.68
CA ILE A 61 -5.93 11.19 -0.89
C ILE A 61 -5.07 12.42 -0.53
N VAL A 62 -5.48 13.62 -0.98
CA VAL A 62 -4.77 14.87 -0.66
C VAL A 62 -4.80 15.14 0.85
N ALA A 63 -5.91 14.87 1.52
CA ALA A 63 -6.00 15.02 2.98
C ALA A 63 -5.01 14.09 3.71
N MET A 64 -4.92 12.83 3.31
CA MET A 64 -3.95 11.88 3.88
C MET A 64 -2.49 12.32 3.63
N ALA A 65 -2.19 12.84 2.44
CA ALA A 65 -0.86 13.36 2.11
C ALA A 65 -0.45 14.53 3.02
N TYR A 66 -1.35 15.48 3.27
CA TYR A 66 -1.11 16.56 4.24
C TYR A 66 -1.01 16.07 5.69
N ALA A 67 -1.81 15.07 6.09
CA ALA A 67 -1.78 14.55 7.45
C ALA A 67 -0.47 13.80 7.77
N SER A 68 0.04 13.05 6.79
CA SER A 68 1.30 12.29 6.91
C SER A 68 2.54 13.13 6.62
N GLY A 69 2.41 14.21 5.84
CA GLY A 69 3.56 14.93 5.28
C GLY A 69 4.26 14.12 4.17
N ASP A 70 3.51 13.21 3.53
CA ASP A 70 3.99 12.42 2.41
C ASP A 70 3.69 13.16 1.10
N GLY A 71 4.75 13.60 0.43
CA GLY A 71 4.66 14.43 -0.78
C GLY A 71 4.26 15.91 -0.55
N PHE A 72 3.81 16.27 0.65
CA PHE A 72 3.63 17.65 1.11
C PHE A 72 4.30 17.89 2.47
N GLU A 73 4.41 19.16 2.86
CA GLU A 73 4.68 19.48 4.26
C GLU A 73 3.47 19.07 5.11
N LYS A 74 3.74 18.42 6.25
CA LYS A 74 2.69 17.98 7.16
C LYS A 74 1.87 19.17 7.64
N ASN A 75 0.56 19.16 7.41
CA ASN A 75 -0.33 20.24 7.78
C ASN A 75 -1.75 19.69 8.05
N LEU A 76 -2.16 19.67 9.32
CA LEU A 76 -3.45 19.11 9.71
C LEU A 76 -4.64 19.98 9.30
N GLU A 77 -4.48 21.30 9.30
CA GLU A 77 -5.53 22.24 8.87
C GLU A 77 -5.88 22.06 7.39
N LYS A 78 -4.86 21.88 6.54
CA LYS A 78 -5.07 21.55 5.12
C LYS A 78 -5.70 20.16 4.96
N ALA A 79 -5.30 19.18 5.77
CA ALA A 79 -5.93 17.87 5.74
C ALA A 79 -7.43 17.95 6.06
N GLU A 80 -7.81 18.65 7.13
CA GLU A 80 -9.21 18.91 7.50
C GLU A 80 -9.97 19.64 6.40
N HIS A 81 -9.35 20.66 5.78
CA HIS A 81 -9.96 21.37 4.65
C HIS A 81 -10.31 20.42 3.50
N TYR A 82 -9.41 19.53 3.09
CA TYR A 82 -9.69 18.57 2.01
C TYR A 82 -10.67 17.46 2.43
N ILE A 83 -10.74 17.10 3.72
CA ILE A 83 -11.82 16.21 4.21
C ILE A 83 -13.18 16.86 4.00
N ILE A 84 -13.32 18.13 4.38
CA ILE A 84 -14.57 18.88 4.22
C ILE A 84 -14.89 19.12 2.74
N LEU A 85 -13.88 19.42 1.91
CA LEU A 85 -14.05 19.64 0.47
C LEU A 85 -14.60 18.40 -0.25
N GLY A 86 -14.25 17.21 0.23
CA GLY A 86 -14.64 15.93 -0.38
C GLY A 86 -15.88 15.27 0.22
N ALA A 87 -16.50 15.87 1.25
CA ALA A 87 -17.70 15.38 1.93
C ALA A 87 -18.97 15.80 1.17
#